data_AF-A0A1S2RE05-F1
#
_entry.id   AF-A0A1S2RE05-F1
#
_cell.length_a   1.000
_cell.length_b   1.000
_cell.length_c   1.000
_cell.angle_alpha   90.00
_cell.angle_beta   90.00
_cell.angle_gamma   90.00
#
_symmetry.space_group_name_H-M   'P 1'
#
loop_
_entity.id
_entity.type
_entity.pdbx_description
1 polymer ?
#
loop_
_entity_poly.entity_id
_entity_poly.type
_entity_poly.pdbx_seq_one_letter_code
_entity_poly.pdbx_strand_id
1 'polypeptide(L)'
;MFQDTMSSFLGKMIKIDQGCQEYGVGRLLDVFDDYLVVQTEEDGVVFYITQHIQSVTENTKEFNILFPEGFEYKKANNLLNLLESQKLNWVKLNRDSQVNLEGVLYDVNNDMISLIHNEEIVYISFSHLHNISIG
;
A
#
# COMPACT_ATOMS: atom_id res chain seq x y z
N MET A 1 1.90 -13.13 -15.85
CA MET A 1 2.94 -12.32 -16.53
C MET A 1 3.41 -11.14 -15.67
N PHE A 2 2.52 -10.24 -15.23
CA PHE A 2 2.90 -9.14 -14.33
C PHE A 2 3.31 -9.65 -12.93
N GLN A 3 2.49 -10.51 -12.31
CA GLN A 3 2.81 -11.11 -11.01
C GLN A 3 4.09 -11.94 -11.02
N ASP A 4 4.27 -12.81 -12.01
CA ASP A 4 5.49 -13.63 -12.13
C ASP A 4 6.77 -12.77 -12.17
N THR A 5 6.68 -11.59 -12.81
CA THR A 5 7.78 -10.62 -12.86
C THR A 5 7.95 -9.93 -11.50
N MET A 6 6.86 -9.54 -10.83
CA MET A 6 6.93 -8.94 -9.48
C MET A 6 7.48 -9.90 -8.43
N SER A 7 7.18 -11.20 -8.53
CA SER A 7 7.73 -12.22 -7.64
C SER A 7 9.26 -12.29 -7.73
N SER A 8 9.85 -11.96 -8.89
CA SER A 8 11.31 -11.88 -9.04
C SER A 8 11.95 -10.68 -8.32
N PHE A 9 11.14 -9.71 -7.89
CA PHE A 9 11.54 -8.53 -7.14
C PHE A 9 11.32 -8.68 -5.62
N LEU A 10 10.83 -9.83 -5.15
CA LEU A 10 10.67 -10.08 -3.72
C LEU A 10 11.99 -9.88 -2.98
N GLY A 11 11.92 -9.11 -1.89
CA GLY A 11 13.07 -8.74 -1.07
C GLY A 11 13.95 -7.63 -1.65
N LYS A 12 13.72 -7.18 -2.89
CA LYS A 12 14.49 -6.11 -3.54
C LYS A 12 13.90 -4.74 -3.28
N MET A 13 14.75 -3.72 -3.44
CA MET A 13 14.32 -2.33 -3.44
C MET A 13 13.67 -1.98 -4.78
N ILE A 14 12.42 -1.55 -4.70
CA ILE A 14 11.63 -1.14 -5.85
C ILE A 14 11.19 0.32 -5.71
N LYS A 15 10.95 0.95 -6.85
CA LYS A 15 10.22 2.22 -6.95
C LYS A 15 8.93 1.97 -7.69
N ILE A 16 7.84 2.47 -7.14
CA ILE A 16 6.51 2.44 -7.75
C ILE A 16 6.25 3.82 -8.36
N ASP A 17 5.76 3.81 -9.59
CA ASP A 17 5.36 4.98 -10.40
C ASP A 17 6.48 5.98 -10.69
N GLN A 18 7.34 5.62 -11.64
CA GLN A 18 8.44 6.46 -12.11
C GLN A 18 7.94 7.64 -12.96
N GLY A 19 7.64 8.77 -12.30
CA GLY A 19 7.43 10.05 -12.98
C GLY A 19 6.34 10.94 -12.37
N CYS A 20 6.59 12.25 -12.45
CA CYS A 20 5.76 13.42 -12.19
C CYS A 20 5.00 13.61 -10.87
N GLN A 21 4.43 12.64 -10.15
CA GLN A 21 3.60 13.05 -8.99
C GLN A 21 3.50 12.20 -7.73
N GLU A 22 3.82 10.90 -7.69
CA GLU A 22 3.87 10.17 -6.41
C GLU A 22 4.95 9.08 -6.49
N TYR A 23 5.95 9.14 -5.61
CA TYR A 23 7.09 8.21 -5.61
C TYR A 23 7.00 7.28 -4.40
N GLY A 24 6.49 6.07 -4.61
CA GLY A 24 6.59 5.00 -3.62
C GLY A 24 7.97 4.35 -3.67
N VAL A 25 8.75 4.41 -2.60
CA VAL A 25 10.07 3.75 -2.52
C VAL A 25 10.11 2.82 -1.32
N GLY A 26 10.49 1.56 -1.55
CA GLY A 26 10.57 0.59 -0.47
C GLY A 26 11.02 -0.81 -0.90
N ARG A 27 11.10 -1.72 0.07
CA ARG A 27 11.42 -3.13 -0.14
C ARG A 27 10.13 -3.91 -0.41
N LEU A 28 10.07 -4.63 -1.52
CA LEU A 28 8.92 -5.50 -1.81
C LEU A 28 8.95 -6.71 -0.87
N LEU A 29 7.90 -6.87 -0.05
CA LEU A 29 7.78 -7.96 0.91
C LEU A 29 6.94 -9.13 0.37
N ASP A 30 5.86 -8.83 -0.35
CA ASP A 30 4.94 -9.82 -0.88
C ASP A 30 4.16 -9.30 -2.09
N VAL A 31 3.61 -10.24 -2.87
CA VAL A 31 2.85 -9.98 -4.10
C VAL A 31 1.56 -10.80 -4.07
N PHE A 32 0.43 -10.12 -4.10
CA PHE A 32 -0.91 -10.73 -4.21
C PHE A 32 -1.53 -10.40 -5.58
N ASP A 33 -2.75 -10.88 -5.81
CA ASP A 33 -3.50 -10.65 -7.06
C ASP A 33 -3.87 -9.18 -7.25
N ASP A 34 -4.39 -8.54 -6.19
CA ASP A 34 -4.93 -7.18 -6.21
C ASP A 34 -4.08 -6.16 -5.44
N TYR A 35 -3.05 -6.57 -4.69
CA TYR A 35 -2.13 -5.64 -4.01
C TYR A 35 -0.69 -6.15 -3.87
N LEU A 36 0.25 -5.22 -3.68
CA LEU A 36 1.64 -5.45 -3.30
C LEU A 36 1.87 -5.01 -1.86
N VAL A 37 2.77 -5.69 -1.16
CA VAL A 37 3.20 -5.30 0.19
C VAL A 37 4.60 -4.71 0.12
N VAL A 38 4.75 -3.44 0.48
CA VAL A 38 6.01 -2.72 0.39
C VAL A 38 6.38 -2.14 1.74
N GLN A 39 7.59 -2.45 2.20
CA GLN A 39 8.17 -1.84 3.39
C GLN A 39 8.80 -0.50 3.03
N THR A 40 8.28 0.58 3.60
CA THR A 40 8.81 1.94 3.43
C THR A 40 9.52 2.37 4.72
N GLU A 41 10.44 3.33 4.61
CA GLU A 41 11.14 3.86 5.79
C GLU A 41 10.23 4.72 6.68
N GLU A 42 9.26 5.42 6.08
CA GLU A 42 8.45 6.42 6.78
C GLU A 42 7.21 5.83 7.47
N ASP A 43 6.47 4.98 6.77
CA ASP A 43 5.14 4.50 7.21
C ASP A 43 5.12 2.98 7.51
N GLY A 44 6.30 2.35 7.59
CA GLY A 44 6.43 0.92 7.88
C GLY A 44 5.99 0.05 6.71
N VAL A 45 4.75 -0.45 6.72
CA VAL A 45 4.21 -1.30 5.65
C VAL A 45 3.06 -0.61 4.93
N VAL A 46 3.21 -0.52 3.61
CA VAL A 46 2.26 0.09 2.70
C VAL A 46 1.77 -0.96 1.72
N PHE A 47 0.45 -1.01 1.55
CA PHE A 47 -0.24 -1.89 0.62
C PHE A 47 -0.59 -1.09 -0.64
N TYR A 48 -0.02 -1.46 -1.78
CA TYR A 48 -0.25 -0.79 -3.06
C TYR A 48 -1.19 -1.60 -3.94
N ILE A 49 -2.22 -0.98 -4.51
CA ILE A 49 -3.18 -1.67 -5.37
C ILE A 49 -2.58 -1.90 -6.76
N THR A 50 -2.52 -3.16 -7.20
CA THR A 50 -1.84 -3.54 -8.46
C THR A 50 -2.45 -2.89 -9.68
N GLN A 51 -3.76 -2.64 -9.68
CA GLN A 51 -4.48 -2.02 -10.81
C GLN A 51 -4.08 -0.56 -11.08
N HIS A 52 -3.56 0.14 -10.08
CA HIS A 52 -3.18 1.55 -10.18
C HIS A 52 -1.68 1.76 -10.40
N ILE A 53 -0.88 0.69 -10.31
CA ILE A 53 0.57 0.74 -10.54
C ILE A 53 0.83 0.85 -12.04
N GLN A 54 1.44 1.96 -12.45
CA GLN A 54 1.81 2.22 -13.84
C GLN A 54 3.21 1.71 -14.16
N SER A 55 4.13 1.73 -13.19
CA SER A 55 5.48 1.20 -13.37
C SER A 55 6.10 0.72 -12.07
N VAL A 56 6.93 -0.32 -12.17
CA VAL A 56 7.80 -0.79 -11.09
C VAL A 56 9.23 -0.79 -11.60
N THR A 57 10.08 -0.01 -10.95
CA THR A 57 11.48 0.13 -11.32
C THR A 57 12.34 -0.54 -10.26
N GLU A 58 13.04 -1.59 -10.67
CA GLU A 58 14.12 -2.18 -9.88
C GLU A 58 15.31 -1.23 -9.89
N ASN A 59 15.80 -0.82 -8.71
CA ASN A 59 17.04 -0.07 -8.65
C ASN A 59 18.20 -1.03 -8.47
N THR A 60 19.09 -1.09 -9.46
CA THR A 60 20.29 -1.94 -9.44
C THR A 60 21.38 -1.42 -8.50
N LYS A 61 21.26 -0.17 -8.03
CA LYS A 61 22.06 0.34 -6.92
C LYS A 61 21.31 -0.01 -5.64
N GLU A 62 21.82 -0.97 -4.89
CA GLU A 62 21.35 -1.26 -3.54
C GLU A 62 21.34 0.05 -2.76
N PHE A 63 20.16 0.52 -2.40
CA PHE A 63 20.07 1.48 -1.31
C PHE A 63 20.54 0.72 -0.06
N ASN A 64 21.55 1.22 0.64
CA ASN A 64 22.01 0.68 1.93
C ASN A 64 20.99 0.93 3.05
N ILE A 65 19.71 0.68 2.77
CA ILE A 65 18.62 0.78 3.72
C ILE A 65 18.50 -0.60 4.36
N LEU A 66 18.94 -0.68 5.61
CA LEU A 66 18.85 -1.88 6.42
C LEU A 66 17.42 -1.99 6.96
N PHE A 67 16.58 -2.76 6.28
CA PHE A 67 15.30 -3.18 6.84
C PHE A 67 15.51 -4.38 7.77
N PRO A 68 14.84 -4.43 8.94
CA PRO A 68 14.89 -5.60 9.80
C PRO A 68 14.41 -6.85 9.04
N GLU A 69 15.14 -7.95 9.14
CA GLU A 69 14.66 -9.24 8.65
C GLU A 69 13.50 -9.75 9.52
N GLY A 70 12.53 -10.42 8.89
CA GLY A 70 11.38 -11.00 9.61
C GLY A 70 10.33 -9.98 10.06
N PHE A 71 10.21 -8.85 9.36
CA PHE A 71 9.15 -7.87 9.64
C PHE A 71 7.77 -8.52 9.52
N GLU A 72 7.00 -8.53 10.61
CA GLU A 72 5.63 -9.04 10.60
C GLU A 72 4.69 -8.00 9.99
N TYR A 73 3.84 -8.44 9.07
CA TYR A 73 2.81 -7.61 8.47
C TYR A 73 1.51 -8.39 8.33
N LYS A 74 0.39 -7.65 8.31
CA LYS A 74 -0.94 -8.22 8.07
C LYS A 74 -1.05 -8.62 6.60
N LYS A 75 -1.65 -9.78 6.35
CA LYS A 75 -1.89 -10.30 5.01
C LYS A 75 -3.21 -11.04 4.93
N ALA A 76 -3.85 -10.99 3.78
CA ALA A 76 -5.06 -11.73 3.45
C ALA A 76 -5.02 -12.15 1.98
N ASN A 77 -6.01 -12.91 1.52
CA ASN A 77 -6.04 -13.37 0.13
C ASN A 77 -6.31 -12.24 -0.88
N ASN A 78 -6.90 -11.14 -0.43
CA ASN A 78 -7.17 -9.95 -1.23
C ASN A 78 -7.21 -8.71 -0.32
N LEU A 79 -7.10 -7.53 -0.91
CA LEU A 79 -7.02 -6.27 -0.16
C LEU A 79 -8.29 -6.01 0.65
N LEU A 80 -9.47 -6.32 0.09
CA LEU A 80 -10.73 -6.13 0.80
C LEU A 80 -10.76 -6.91 2.12
N ASN A 81 -10.42 -8.19 2.10
CA ASN A 81 -10.36 -9.05 3.27
C ASN A 81 -9.30 -8.57 4.27
N LEU A 82 -8.19 -8.01 3.77
CA LEU A 82 -7.20 -7.38 4.62
C LEU A 82 -7.86 -6.21 5.36
N LEU A 83 -8.45 -5.25 4.66
CA LEU A 83 -9.06 -4.06 5.25
C LEU A 83 -10.24 -4.37 6.17
N GLU A 84 -11.05 -5.38 5.83
CA GLU A 84 -12.10 -5.91 6.70
C GLU A 84 -11.56 -6.32 8.07
N SER A 85 -10.39 -6.95 8.12
CA SER A 85 -9.73 -7.34 9.37
C SER A 85 -9.10 -6.17 10.14
N GLN A 86 -9.07 -4.97 9.55
CA GLN A 86 -8.44 -3.77 10.09
C GLN A 86 -9.43 -2.66 10.44
N LYS A 87 -10.75 -2.97 10.48
CA LYS A 87 -11.74 -2.05 11.01
C LYS A 87 -11.36 -1.59 12.42
N LEU A 88 -11.60 -0.32 12.70
CA LEU A 88 -11.25 0.41 13.90
C LEU A 88 -9.75 0.71 14.09
N ASN A 89 -8.89 0.36 13.13
CA ASN A 89 -7.49 0.79 13.14
C ASN A 89 -7.30 2.13 12.43
N TRP A 90 -6.24 2.85 12.80
CA TRP A 90 -5.85 4.07 12.11
C TRP A 90 -5.22 3.71 10.76
N VAL A 91 -5.66 4.39 9.71
CA VAL A 91 -5.16 4.17 8.35
C VAL A 91 -4.88 5.50 7.67
N LYS A 92 -3.96 5.46 6.71
CA LYS A 92 -3.63 6.57 5.82
C LYS A 92 -3.75 6.08 4.38
N LEU A 93 -4.62 6.72 3.61
CA LEU A 93 -4.94 6.39 2.24
C LEU A 93 -4.20 7.35 1.30
N ASN A 94 -3.81 6.83 0.13
CA ASN A 94 -3.19 7.61 -0.96
C ASN A 94 -2.01 8.45 -0.48
N ARG A 95 -1.05 7.79 0.20
CA ARG A 95 0.21 8.40 0.63
C ARG A 95 0.89 9.10 -0.55
N ASP A 96 1.50 10.25 -0.24
CA ASP A 96 2.20 11.14 -1.18
C ASP A 96 1.31 11.87 -2.20
N SER A 97 -0.01 11.67 -2.10
CA SER A 97 -0.98 12.38 -2.91
C SER A 97 -1.39 13.73 -2.33
N GLN A 98 -1.78 14.66 -3.21
CA GLN A 98 -2.50 15.88 -2.80
C GLN A 98 -3.89 15.58 -2.20
N VAL A 99 -4.41 14.38 -2.45
CA VAL A 99 -5.69 13.89 -1.92
C VAL A 99 -5.50 12.80 -0.86
N ASN A 100 -4.37 12.83 -0.14
CA ASN A 100 -4.16 11.92 0.98
C ASN A 100 -5.25 12.11 2.06
N LEU A 101 -5.60 11.04 2.76
CA LEU A 101 -6.56 11.10 3.85
C LEU A 101 -6.17 10.11 4.94
N GLU A 102 -6.34 10.53 6.19
CA GLU A 102 -6.07 9.69 7.36
C GLU A 102 -7.25 9.68 8.32
N GLY A 103 -7.41 8.58 9.05
CA GLY A 103 -8.47 8.44 10.03
C GLY A 103 -8.65 7.00 10.49
N VAL A 104 -9.69 6.76 11.27
CA VAL A 104 -10.03 5.40 11.74
C VAL A 104 -10.86 4.70 10.67
N LEU A 105 -10.43 3.53 10.21
CA LEU A 105 -11.19 2.73 9.25
C LEU A 105 -12.51 2.27 9.88
N TYR A 106 -13.63 2.84 9.43
CA TYR A 106 -14.94 2.54 10.00
C TYR A 106 -15.56 1.30 9.35
N ASP A 107 -15.63 1.31 8.02
CA ASP A 107 -16.22 0.24 7.22
C ASP A 107 -15.60 0.20 5.82
N VAL A 108 -15.67 -0.95 5.17
CA VAL A 108 -15.16 -1.17 3.81
C VAL A 108 -16.03 -2.19 3.09
N ASN A 109 -16.17 -2.05 1.78
CA ASN A 109 -16.77 -3.05 0.91
C ASN A 109 -16.16 -2.93 -0.51
N ASN A 110 -16.72 -3.65 -1.48
CA ASN A 110 -16.21 -3.63 -2.87
C ASN A 110 -16.28 -2.25 -3.54
N ASP A 111 -17.19 -1.38 -3.09
CA ASP A 111 -17.47 -0.10 -3.74
C ASP A 111 -16.83 1.08 -2.99
N MET A 112 -16.81 1.02 -1.66
CA MET A 112 -16.45 2.16 -0.81
C MET A 112 -15.61 1.78 0.41
N ILE A 113 -14.76 2.72 0.81
CA ILE A 113 -14.05 2.76 2.09
C ILE A 113 -14.60 3.96 2.88
N SER A 114 -14.82 3.80 4.18
CA SER A 114 -15.24 4.88 5.06
C SER A 114 -14.29 5.07 6.23
N LEU A 115 -13.92 6.32 6.50
CA LEU A 115 -13.02 6.70 7.60
C LEU A 115 -13.74 7.65 8.56
N ILE A 116 -13.46 7.55 9.86
CA ILE A 116 -13.77 8.59 10.83
C ILE A 116 -12.58 9.56 10.87
N HIS A 117 -12.83 10.82 10.54
CA HIS A 117 -11.85 11.92 10.56
C HIS A 117 -12.52 13.18 11.12
N ASN A 118 -11.93 13.81 12.14
CA ASN A 118 -12.45 15.03 12.78
C ASN A 118 -13.96 14.99 13.11
N GLU A 119 -14.43 13.91 13.75
CA GLU A 119 -15.85 13.69 14.10
C GLU A 119 -16.80 13.50 12.91
N GLU A 120 -16.28 13.43 11.68
CA GLU A 120 -17.03 13.19 10.46
C GLU A 120 -16.74 11.79 9.90
N ILE A 121 -17.69 11.23 9.14
CA ILE A 121 -17.47 10.01 8.36
C ILE A 121 -17.26 10.41 6.91
N VAL A 122 -16.07 10.12 6.38
CA VAL A 122 -15.70 10.37 4.99
C VAL A 122 -15.84 9.08 4.18
N TYR A 123 -16.57 9.13 3.07
CA TYR A 123 -16.76 8.00 2.16
C TYR A 123 -15.94 8.20 0.89
N ILE A 124 -15.22 7.17 0.47
CA ILE A 124 -14.27 7.20 -0.63
C ILE A 124 -14.54 6.00 -1.52
N SER A 125 -14.56 6.21 -2.84
CA SER A 125 -14.64 5.09 -3.78
C SER A 125 -13.41 4.20 -3.64
N PHE A 126 -13.62 2.88 -3.53
CA PHE A 126 -12.53 1.90 -3.51
C PHE A 126 -11.64 2.03 -4.76
N SER A 127 -12.23 2.41 -5.90
CA SER A 127 -11.52 2.62 -7.17
C SER A 127 -10.57 3.84 -7.20
N HIS A 128 -10.61 4.70 -6.18
CA HIS A 128 -9.69 5.84 -6.05
C HIS A 128 -8.56 5.55 -5.06
N LEU A 129 -8.56 4.37 -4.44
CA LEU A 129 -7.49 3.95 -3.56
C LEU A 129 -6.29 3.49 -4.41
N HIS A 130 -5.13 4.08 -4.17
CA HIS A 130 -3.87 3.71 -4.82
C HIS A 130 -2.99 2.93 -3.84
N ASN A 131 -2.95 3.38 -2.60
CA ASN A 131 -2.19 2.74 -1.54
C ASN A 131 -2.82 3.01 -0.16
N ILE A 132 -2.49 2.17 0.81
CA ILE A 132 -2.89 2.32 2.20
C ILE A 132 -1.75 1.89 3.14
N SER A 133 -1.51 2.68 4.19
CA SER A 133 -0.74 2.25 5.35
C SER A 133 -1.65 2.08 6.57
N ILE A 134 -1.29 1.14 7.43
CA ILE A 134 -1.99 0.81 8.67
C ILE A 134 -1.05 1.12 9.82
N GLY A 135 -1.52 1.93 10.78
CA GLY A 135 -0.79 2.33 12.00
C GLY A 135 -1.24 1.56 13.23
#